data_AF-A0A0D3RT08-F1
#
_entry.id   AF-A0A0D3RT08-F1
#
_cell.length_a   1.000
_cell.length_b   1.000
_cell.length_c   1.000
_cell.angle_alpha   90.00
_cell.angle_beta   90.00
_cell.angle_gamma   90.00
#
_symmetry.space_group_name_H-M   'P 1'
#
loop_
_entity.id
_entity.type
_entity.pdbx_description
1 polymer ?
#
loop_
_entity_poly.entity_id
_entity_poly.type
_entity_poly.pdbx_seq_one_letter_code
_entity_poly.pdbx_strand_id
1 'polypeptide(L)'
;MLTGTVASDKMSKTAIVSWDRKVYVPKFERYEKRRSKVSAHNPECIDAKRGDVVLIAETRPLSKTKNFVIIEVIGKESTRDILKAEAIKEEEGTEKPLPKLDEEQKHKSKKEEKSDEK
;
A
#
# COMPACT_ATOMS: atom_id res chain seq x y z
N MET A 1 -2.22 14.37 -3.17
CA MET A 1 -3.03 13.87 -2.04
C MET A 1 -2.28 12.74 -1.37
N LEU A 2 -2.33 12.62 -0.05
CA LEU A 2 -1.73 11.52 0.72
C LEU A 2 -2.80 10.84 1.57
N THR A 3 -2.59 9.57 1.87
CA THR A 3 -3.45 8.80 2.79
C THR A 3 -2.65 8.50 4.06
N GLY A 4 -3.30 8.56 5.21
CA GLY A 4 -2.68 8.19 6.49
C GLY A 4 -3.70 7.98 7.59
N THR A 5 -3.24 7.48 8.73
CA THR A 5 -4.06 7.28 9.92
C THR A 5 -3.98 8.49 10.84
N VAL A 6 -5.10 8.91 11.43
CA VAL A 6 -5.14 9.90 12.50
C VAL A 6 -4.51 9.33 13.78
N ALA A 7 -3.32 9.83 14.13
CA ALA A 7 -2.60 9.45 15.33
C ALA A 7 -3.13 10.12 16.60
N SER A 8 -3.57 11.39 16.50
CA SER A 8 -4.03 12.20 17.62
C SER A 8 -4.97 13.31 17.15
N ASP A 9 -6.07 13.48 17.88
CA ASP A 9 -7.08 14.54 17.68
C ASP A 9 -7.27 15.37 18.96
N LYS A 10 -6.18 15.60 19.70
CA LYS A 10 -6.23 16.36 20.97
C LYS A 10 -6.28 17.88 20.77
N MET A 11 -6.05 18.36 19.55
CA MET A 11 -5.92 19.79 19.24
C MET A 11 -7.21 20.29 18.60
N SER A 12 -7.61 21.53 18.89
CA SER A 12 -8.80 22.11 18.28
C SER A 12 -8.66 22.22 16.76
N LYS A 13 -9.68 21.72 16.05
CA LYS A 13 -9.80 21.76 14.57
C LYS A 13 -8.56 21.24 13.84
N THR A 14 -7.82 20.32 14.46
CA THR A 14 -6.52 19.84 13.96
C THR A 14 -6.28 18.41 14.39
N ALA A 15 -5.98 17.56 13.41
CA ALA A 15 -5.57 16.20 13.65
C ALA A 15 -4.11 16.01 13.21
N ILE A 16 -3.38 15.16 13.93
CA ILE A 16 -2.06 14.69 13.52
C ILE A 16 -2.26 13.41 12.72
N VAL A 17 -1.94 13.47 11.43
CA VAL A 17 -1.99 12.33 10.52
C VAL A 17 -0.60 11.73 10.40
N SER A 18 -0.51 10.40 10.46
CA SER A 18 0.73 9.66 10.33
C SER A 18 0.63 8.53 9.33
N TRP A 19 1.72 8.28 8.61
CA TRP A 19 1.85 7.12 7.75
C TRP A 19 3.25 6.52 7.90
N ASP A 20 3.30 5.20 7.76
CA ASP A 20 4.53 4.44 7.80
C ASP A 20 5.02 4.20 6.37
N ARG A 21 6.31 4.42 6.13
CA ARG A 21 6.98 4.07 4.87
C ARG A 21 8.22 3.23 5.14
N LYS A 22 8.52 2.30 4.24
CA LYS A 22 9.78 1.56 4.26
C LYS A 22 10.80 2.33 3.43
N VAL A 23 11.97 2.60 3.99
CA VAL A 23 13.08 3.24 3.28
C VAL A 23 14.21 2.23 3.16
N TYR A 24 14.75 2.07 1.96
CA TYR A 24 15.89 1.21 1.70
C TYR A 24 17.17 1.90 2.19
N VAL A 25 18.00 1.18 2.94
CA VAL A 25 19.30 1.66 3.42
C VAL A 25 20.40 1.00 2.60
N PRO A 26 21.03 1.72 1.64
CA PRO A 26 21.95 1.09 0.67
C PRO A 26 23.14 0.39 1.31
N LYS A 27 23.68 0.95 2.40
CA LYS A 27 24.85 0.39 3.09
C LYS A 27 24.60 -1.00 3.69
N PHE A 28 23.37 -1.31 4.08
CA PHE A 28 23.03 -2.55 4.80
C PHE A 28 22.12 -3.48 4.01
N GLU A 29 21.72 -3.07 2.80
CA GLU A 29 20.78 -3.82 1.94
C GLU A 29 19.49 -4.24 2.65
N ARG A 30 19.04 -3.41 3.60
CA ARG A 30 17.87 -3.65 4.45
C ARG A 30 16.89 -2.50 4.36
N TYR A 31 15.63 -2.80 4.65
CA TYR A 31 14.58 -1.80 4.78
C TYR A 31 14.38 -1.43 6.24
N GLU A 32 14.31 -0.14 6.52
CA GLU A 32 13.88 0.38 7.81
C GLU A 32 12.47 0.97 7.73
N LYS A 33 11.71 0.86 8.83
CA LYS A 33 10.39 1.48 8.96
C LYS A 33 10.57 2.91 9.45
N ARG A 34 10.14 3.90 8.67
CA ARG A 34 10.06 5.31 9.07
C ARG A 34 8.62 5.77 9.16
N ARG A 35 8.32 6.60 10.16
CA ARG A 35 7.01 7.24 10.32
C ARG A 35 7.14 8.72 10.02
N SER A 36 6.25 9.24 9.17
CA SER A 36 6.06 10.69 9.03
C SER A 36 4.76 11.12 9.67
N LYS A 37 4.76 12.34 10.20
CA LYS A 37 3.59 12.96 10.83
C LYS A 37 3.42 14.36 10.28
N VAL A 38 2.17 14.75 10.03
CA VAL A 38 1.81 16.10 9.61
C VAL A 38 0.60 16.59 10.39
N SER A 39 0.56 17.89 10.63
CA SER A 39 -0.60 18.55 11.19
C SER A 39 -1.57 18.90 10.07
N ALA A 40 -2.74 18.28 10.07
CA ALA A 40 -3.80 18.55 9.12
C ALA A 40 -4.94 19.32 9.80
N HIS A 41 -5.53 20.28 9.08
CA HIS A 41 -6.75 20.94 9.52
C HIS A 41 -7.93 19.96 9.42
N ASN A 42 -8.65 19.80 10.53
CA ASN A 42 -9.83 18.97 10.64
C ASN A 42 -11.06 19.89 10.64
N PRO A 43 -11.83 19.96 9.55
CA PRO A 43 -13.04 20.75 9.49
C PRO A 43 -14.19 20.06 10.25
N GLU A 44 -15.11 20.84 10.81
CA GLU A 44 -16.23 20.35 11.62
C GLU A 44 -17.19 19.43 10.86
N CYS A 45 -17.21 19.50 9.53
CA CYS A 45 -18.04 18.62 8.70
C CYS A 45 -17.51 17.18 8.60
N ILE A 46 -16.21 16.97 8.78
CA ILE A 46 -15.59 15.64 8.69
C ILE A 46 -15.37 15.05 10.08
N ASP A 47 -14.95 15.88 11.05
CA ASP A 47 -14.71 15.50 12.44
C ASP A 47 -13.94 14.17 12.59
N ALA A 48 -12.79 14.08 11.91
CA ALA A 48 -11.99 12.86 11.87
C ALA A 48 -11.43 12.51 13.27
N LYS A 49 -11.65 11.27 13.71
CA LYS A 49 -11.26 10.80 15.05
C LYS A 49 -9.99 9.97 14.99
N ARG A 50 -9.40 9.74 16.16
CA ARG A 50 -8.22 8.89 16.31
C ARG A 50 -8.49 7.47 15.80
N GLY A 51 -7.61 6.95 14.94
CA GLY A 51 -7.74 5.61 14.33
C GLY A 51 -8.48 5.59 12.99
N ASP A 52 -8.97 6.74 12.53
CA ASP A 52 -9.55 6.87 11.20
C ASP A 52 -8.45 6.96 10.14
N VAL A 53 -8.67 6.31 9.00
CA VAL A 53 -7.84 6.45 7.80
C VAL A 53 -8.42 7.56 6.95
N VAL A 54 -7.62 8.59 6.71
CA VAL A 54 -8.04 9.84 6.08
C VAL A 54 -7.23 10.15 4.84
N LEU A 55 -7.90 10.81 3.89
CA LEU A 55 -7.27 11.43 2.72
C LEU A 55 -6.98 12.90 3.03
N ILE A 56 -5.72 13.30 2.85
CA ILE A 56 -5.26 14.68 3.03
C ILE A 56 -4.78 15.28 1.72
N ALA A 57 -5.01 16.58 1.54
CA ALA A 57 -4.43 17.37 0.46
C ALA A 57 -3.61 18.54 0.99
N GLU A 58 -2.63 18.94 0.18
CA GLU A 58 -1.87 20.16 0.38
C GLU A 58 -2.75 21.38 0.12
N THR A 59 -2.51 22.45 0.87
CA THR A 59 -3.20 23.73 0.74
C THR A 59 -2.23 24.88 1.02
N ARG A 60 -2.72 26.13 0.91
CA ARG A 60 -1.96 27.29 1.41
C ARG A 60 -1.65 27.09 2.90
N PRO A 61 -0.54 27.63 3.42
CA PRO A 61 -0.28 27.58 4.85
C PRO A 61 -1.45 28.17 5.65
N LEU A 62 -2.08 27.34 6.49
CA LEU A 62 -3.13 27.75 7.42
C LEU A 62 -2.52 28.17 8.77
N SER A 63 -1.36 27.63 9.10
CA SER A 63 -0.54 28.02 10.25
C SER A 63 0.93 27.69 9.99
N LYS A 64 1.80 27.88 11.01
CA LYS A 64 3.22 27.52 10.94
C LYS A 64 3.47 26.06 10.53
N THR A 65 2.60 25.14 10.92
CA THR A 65 2.77 23.68 10.68
C THR A 65 1.62 23.04 9.93
N LYS A 66 0.50 23.74 9.75
CA LYS A 66 -0.69 23.23 9.06
C LYS A 66 -0.70 23.68 7.61
N ASN A 67 -0.20 22.80 6.74
CA ASN A 67 -0.21 23.00 5.28
C ASN A 67 -1.11 21.98 4.58
N PHE A 68 -1.87 21.20 5.35
CA PHE A 68 -2.72 20.12 4.86
C PHE A 68 -4.14 20.24 5.42
N VAL A 69 -5.11 19.78 4.64
CA VAL A 69 -6.54 19.70 5.01
C VAL A 69 -7.01 18.27 4.81
N ILE A 70 -7.84 17.78 5.73
CA ILE A 70 -8.55 16.50 5.58
C ILE A 70 -9.72 16.69 4.62
N ILE A 71 -9.80 15.84 3.59
CA ILE A 71 -10.87 15.87 2.59
C ILE A 71 -11.92 14.81 2.89
N GLU A 72 -11.48 13.61 3.24
CA GLU A 72 -12.36 12.45 3.34
C GLU A 72 -11.85 11.44 4.37
N VAL A 73 -12.78 10.76 5.04
CA VAL A 73 -12.50 9.60 5.90
C VAL A 73 -12.81 8.34 5.11
N ILE A 74 -11.78 7.58 4.76
CA ILE A 74 -11.88 6.37 3.92
C ILE A 74 -12.38 5.17 4.74
N GLY A 75 -12.11 5.13 6.04
CA GLY A 75 -12.62 4.07 6.92
C GLY A 75 -11.91 4.01 8.26
N LYS A 76 -12.39 3.13 9.15
CA LYS A 76 -11.83 2.93 10.49
C LYS A 76 -10.86 1.76 10.50
N GLU A 77 -9.71 1.89 11.17
CA GLU A 77 -8.74 0.80 11.34
C GLU A 77 -9.39 -0.48 11.89
N SER A 78 -10.41 -0.35 12.75
CA SER A 78 -11.11 -1.48 13.38
C SER A 78 -11.82 -2.44 12.41
N THR A 79 -12.10 -2.03 11.17
CA THR A 79 -12.81 -2.86 10.18
C THR A 79 -11.88 -3.58 9.22
N ARG A 80 -10.63 -3.10 9.06
CA ARG A 80 -9.65 -3.72 8.18
C ARG A 80 -9.15 -5.04 8.73
N ASP A 81 -9.08 -5.19 10.05
CA ASP A 81 -8.69 -6.47 10.66
C ASP A 81 -9.82 -7.51 10.60
N ILE A 82 -11.10 -7.08 10.63
CA ILE A 82 -12.26 -7.97 10.51
C ILE A 82 -12.41 -8.49 9.07
N LEU A 83 -12.35 -7.61 8.06
CA LEU A 83 -12.49 -8.00 6.65
C LEU A 83 -11.26 -8.77 6.11
N LYS A 84 -10.06 -8.47 6.63
CA LYS A 84 -8.85 -9.21 6.26
C LYS A 84 -8.81 -10.59 6.93
N ALA A 85 -9.39 -10.74 8.12
CA ALA A 85 -9.58 -12.04 8.76
C ALA A 85 -10.63 -12.91 8.04
N GLU A 86 -11.66 -12.31 7.43
CA GLU A 86 -12.64 -13.02 6.61
C GLU A 86 -12.07 -13.44 5.24
N ALA A 87 -11.28 -12.57 4.58
CA ALA A 87 -10.64 -12.89 3.30
C ALA A 87 -9.52 -13.94 3.40
N ILE A 88 -8.81 -14.02 4.54
CA ILE A 88 -7.74 -15.02 4.73
C ILE A 88 -8.32 -16.45 4.92
N LYS A 89 -9.58 -16.61 5.31
CA LYS A 89 -10.21 -17.94 5.41
C LYS A 89 -10.52 -18.59 4.06
N GLU A 90 -10.53 -17.85 2.96
CA GLU A 90 -10.82 -18.40 1.63
C GLU A 90 -9.57 -18.67 0.77
N GLU A 91 -8.42 -18.05 1.08
CA GLU A 91 -7.20 -18.13 0.24
C GLU A 91 -6.14 -19.16 0.72
N GLU A 92 -6.32 -19.83 1.86
CA GLU A 92 -5.45 -20.96 2.29
C GLU A 92 -5.79 -22.30 1.62
N GLY A 93 -6.45 -22.26 0.45
CA GLY A 93 -6.98 -23.41 -0.26
C GLY A 93 -6.44 -23.66 -1.66
N THR A 94 -5.26 -23.15 -2.06
CA THR A 94 -4.51 -23.70 -3.22
C THR A 94 -3.02 -23.39 -3.10
N GLU A 95 -2.22 -24.41 -2.77
CA GLU A 95 -0.77 -24.38 -3.01
C GLU A 95 -0.53 -24.16 -4.51
N LYS A 96 0.19 -23.09 -4.89
CA LYS A 96 0.73 -22.98 -6.25
C LYS A 96 1.98 -23.87 -6.33
N PRO A 97 2.02 -24.91 -7.18
CA PRO A 97 3.20 -25.75 -7.32
C PRO A 97 4.32 -24.99 -8.02
N LEU A 98 5.56 -25.26 -7.58
CA LEU A 98 6.80 -24.87 -8.24
C LEU A 98 6.77 -25.32 -9.71
N PRO A 99 7.16 -24.47 -10.69
CA PRO A 99 7.30 -24.91 -12.07
C PRO A 99 8.47 -25.89 -12.16
N LYS A 100 8.15 -27.14 -12.54
CA LYS A 100 9.13 -28.13 -12.97
C LYS A 100 9.70 -27.67 -14.31
N LEU A 101 11.02 -27.59 -14.41
CA LEU A 101 11.72 -27.50 -15.68
C LEU A 101 11.68 -28.92 -16.29
N ASP A 102 10.64 -29.19 -17.07
CA ASP A 102 10.54 -30.45 -17.80
C ASP A 102 11.27 -30.31 -19.16
N GLU A 103 12.30 -31.14 -19.29
CA GLU A 103 12.93 -31.55 -20.53
C GLU A 103 11.89 -32.17 -21.50
N GLU A 104 12.23 -32.13 -22.79
CA GLU A 104 11.66 -32.91 -23.89
C GLU A 104 10.24 -32.55 -24.41
N GLN A 105 10.20 -31.69 -25.44
CA GLN A 105 9.37 -31.94 -26.61
C GLN A 105 10.25 -32.36 -27.79
N LYS A 106 10.34 -33.67 -27.98
CA LYS A 106 10.86 -34.30 -29.19
C LYS A 106 9.76 -34.31 -30.26
N HIS A 107 10.17 -34.15 -31.51
CA HIS A 107 9.47 -34.52 -32.76
C HIS A 107 8.28 -33.66 -33.22
N LYS A 108 8.48 -32.77 -34.22
CA LYS A 108 7.85 -32.86 -35.57
C LYS A 108 8.32 -31.76 -36.55
N SER A 109 9.49 -31.93 -37.16
CA SER A 109 9.79 -31.36 -38.50
C SER A 109 10.63 -32.35 -39.31
N LYS A 110 10.02 -33.50 -39.63
CA LYS A 110 10.40 -34.28 -40.81
C LYS A 110 9.63 -33.70 -42.01
N LYS A 111 10.26 -32.78 -42.75
CA LYS A 111 10.10 -32.53 -44.20
C LYS A 111 10.92 -31.28 -44.55
N GLU A 112 11.58 -31.31 -45.72
CA GLU A 112 12.64 -30.41 -46.23
C GLU A 112 14.02 -30.73 -45.64
N GLU A 113 15.04 -31.22 -46.34
CA GLU A 113 15.28 -31.53 -47.75
C GLU A 113 16.23 -32.74 -47.81
N LYS A 114 15.88 -33.69 -48.66
CA LYS A 114 16.78 -34.71 -49.18
C LYS A 114 16.98 -34.33 -50.64
N SER A 115 17.93 -33.43 -50.87
CA SER A 115 18.40 -32.86 -52.15
C SER A 115 19.42 -31.79 -51.71
N ASP A 116 20.69 -31.74 -52.05
CA ASP A 116 21.50 -32.22 -53.16
C ASP A 116 22.96 -32.21 -52.65
N GLU A 117 23.76 -33.24 -52.92
CA GLU A 117 24.91 -33.12 -53.83
C GLU A 117 26.13 -32.37 -53.23
N LYS A 118 27.11 -33.12 -52.69
CA LYS A 118 28.43 -33.37 -53.31
C LYS A 118 29.44 -33.94 -52.31
#